data_AF-A0A7S1PBR2-F1
#
_entry.id   AF-A0A7S1PBR2-F1
#
_cell.length_a   1.000
_cell.length_b   1.000
_cell.length_c   1.000
_cell.angle_alpha   90.00
_cell.angle_beta   90.00
_cell.angle_gamma   90.00
#
_symmetry.space_group_name_H-M   'P 1'
#
loop_
_entity.id
_entity.type
_entity.pdbx_description
1 polymer ?
#
loop_
_entity_poly.entity_id
_entity_poly.type
_entity_poly.pdbx_seq_one_letter_code
_entity_poly.pdbx_strand_id
1 'polypeptide(L)'
;ETTAPPQAGRNEEDGQVCHPPHRKSPHRVLRSLRSVEGMKRFARGFASPLLGSSKRAAGVIPPTHGTSYFYAARQASGLLARPSGLASGAQPDYSAAKGMPSTLLWQTNGSSGVRIEPDMTFELPEAAPVPSSRSDPSVSPSHLPSASRGPVEVAIEEPYTPPEPATSALVNNSLYTKDAFYAPLRRPIEEATSLPPVAYNSEEFFAVEQEQVWRNSWVCVGPLDKLRKQGDTITTEVGGEPIFLTRTKGGEIKAFKNVCRHRGCQLVMKDGRYPLFSCQYHRWGYSLDGQLKKTPQFDLSQEFFDKSKYSLFPVRVDSWGHLVFVNLSGDAPDLKTYLGDVPDVLADFPLSEAAMVREKSYEIKANWKLLIDNFLEYYHLPAIHPELTTVSLVENHHRLQGPGMYCGFITDPLGRGGTCVDPDVLQPMPGVRNKERSYFHGLFPNVFWFMFPNHVFTVMCNPQSAGVTHERAYMHFHPSSMPADSDIDE
;
A
#
# COMPACT_ATOMS: atom_id res chain seq x y z
N GLU A 1 63.73 18.20 52.70
CA GLU A 1 63.84 19.62 52.27
C GLU A 1 62.58 19.96 51.46
N THR A 2 61.82 21.04 51.62
CA THR A 2 62.09 22.50 51.66
C THR A 2 62.64 23.10 50.37
N THR A 3 61.76 23.58 49.49
CA THR A 3 61.97 24.81 48.70
C THR A 3 60.67 25.38 48.12
N ALA A 4 60.58 26.71 48.19
CA ALA A 4 59.70 27.62 47.45
C ALA A 4 60.28 29.06 47.63
N PRO A 5 59.83 30.09 46.90
CA PRO A 5 59.23 30.15 45.57
C PRO A 5 60.25 30.80 44.58
N PRO A 6 59.84 31.68 43.64
CA PRO A 6 59.80 33.11 43.98
C PRO A 6 58.51 33.84 43.55
N GLN A 7 58.38 35.12 43.95
CA GLN A 7 57.26 36.01 43.64
C GLN A 7 57.70 37.22 42.80
N ALA A 8 56.67 37.96 42.35
CA ALA A 8 56.60 39.41 42.16
C ALA A 8 56.71 39.97 40.73
N GLY A 9 55.82 40.92 40.45
CA GLY A 9 55.60 41.54 39.14
C GLY A 9 54.18 42.11 39.04
N ARG A 10 53.85 43.12 39.87
CA ARG A 10 52.61 43.89 39.72
C ARG A 10 52.82 44.97 38.65
N ASN A 11 51.75 45.28 37.93
CA ASN A 11 51.36 46.65 37.59
C ASN A 11 49.82 46.70 37.59
N GLU A 12 49.25 47.80 38.07
CA GLU A 12 47.81 48.05 38.11
C GLU A 12 47.51 49.17 37.10
N GLU A 13 46.49 49.00 36.25
CA GLU A 13 45.87 50.10 35.50
C GLU A 13 44.41 49.72 35.13
N ASP A 14 43.59 50.73 34.87
CA ASP A 14 42.15 50.69 35.18
C ASP A 14 41.23 49.84 34.27
N GLY A 15 40.36 49.07 34.93
CA GLY A 15 38.93 49.41 34.95
C GLY A 15 38.03 49.07 33.76
N GLN A 16 37.49 47.84 33.73
CA GLN A 16 36.05 47.64 33.45
C GLN A 16 35.52 46.32 34.04
N VAL A 17 34.35 46.38 34.70
CA VAL A 17 33.70 45.21 35.32
C VAL A 17 32.62 44.64 34.40
N CYS A 18 32.84 43.44 33.87
CA CYS A 18 31.81 42.67 33.17
C CYS A 18 31.33 41.51 34.05
N HIS A 19 30.11 41.60 34.58
CA HIS A 19 29.48 40.48 35.28
C HIS A 19 29.04 39.38 34.29
N PRO A 20 29.19 38.08 34.63
CA PRO A 20 28.55 37.01 33.87
C PRO A 20 27.03 37.06 34.05
N PRO A 21 26.22 36.75 33.02
CA PRO A 21 24.77 36.81 33.12
C PRO A 21 24.22 35.74 34.08
N HIS A 22 23.55 36.17 35.14
CA HIS A 22 22.92 35.28 36.12
C HIS A 22 21.90 34.32 35.48
N ARG A 23 21.96 33.04 35.88
CA ARG A 23 20.87 32.06 35.68
C ARG A 23 19.54 32.66 36.15
N LYS A 24 18.52 32.65 35.29
CA LYS A 24 17.11 32.90 35.67
C LYS A 24 16.38 31.55 35.80
N SER A 25 15.42 31.46 36.72
CA SER A 25 14.82 30.19 37.15
C SER A 25 13.81 29.60 36.15
N PRO A 26 13.62 28.26 36.12
CA PRO A 26 12.88 27.54 35.08
C PRO A 26 11.34 27.60 35.24
N HIS A 27 10.77 28.75 35.56
CA HIS A 27 9.32 28.91 35.81
C HIS A 27 8.60 29.99 34.97
N ARG A 28 9.22 30.51 33.90
CA ARG A 28 8.61 31.58 33.08
C ARG A 28 8.48 31.32 31.56
N VAL A 29 8.86 30.14 31.07
CA VAL A 29 8.77 29.79 29.63
C VAL A 29 7.42 29.14 29.26
N LEU A 30 6.78 28.42 30.19
CA LEU A 30 5.56 27.61 30.00
C LEU A 30 4.25 28.42 29.79
N ARG A 31 4.27 29.56 29.08
CA ARG A 31 3.06 30.38 28.82
C ARG A 31 2.91 31.02 27.43
N SER A 32 3.84 30.89 26.49
CA SER A 32 3.72 31.50 25.16
C SER A 32 3.09 30.61 24.07
N LEU A 33 3.14 29.28 24.20
CA LEU A 33 2.71 28.35 23.13
C LEU A 33 1.22 27.97 23.14
N ARG A 34 0.40 28.53 24.03
CA ARG A 34 -1.07 28.33 24.01
C ARG A 34 -1.76 29.21 22.96
N SER A 35 -1.36 29.06 21.70
CA SER A 35 -1.92 29.78 20.55
C SER A 35 -2.35 28.78 19.47
N VAL A 36 -3.68 28.61 19.32
CA VAL A 36 -4.31 27.70 18.35
C VAL A 36 -3.91 28.02 16.89
N GLU A 37 -3.37 29.21 16.62
CA GLU A 37 -2.89 29.59 15.29
C GLU A 37 -1.54 28.96 14.91
N GLY A 38 -0.78 28.40 15.87
CA GLY A 38 0.42 27.61 15.59
C GLY A 38 0.06 26.24 14.99
N MET A 39 -0.71 25.43 15.73
CA MET A 39 -1.12 24.08 15.32
C MET A 39 -1.84 24.03 13.97
N LYS A 40 -2.58 25.08 13.59
CA LYS A 40 -3.26 25.19 12.28
C LYS A 40 -2.32 25.19 11.05
N ARG A 41 -1.01 25.41 11.23
CA ARG A 41 -0.01 25.23 10.15
C ARG A 41 0.44 23.77 10.03
N PHE A 42 0.68 23.10 11.17
CA PHE A 42 1.23 21.75 11.25
C PHE A 42 0.41 20.69 10.48
N ALA A 43 -0.92 20.74 10.61
CA ALA A 43 -1.84 19.83 9.90
C ALA A 43 -1.83 19.93 8.36
N ARG A 44 -0.97 20.79 7.77
CA ARG A 44 -0.72 20.87 6.32
C ARG A 44 0.65 20.31 5.89
N GLY A 45 1.56 20.04 6.84
CA GLY A 45 2.91 19.53 6.54
C GLY A 45 2.93 18.06 6.09
N PHE A 46 1.97 17.25 6.56
CA PHE A 46 1.81 15.83 6.21
C PHE A 46 0.77 15.58 5.10
N ALA A 47 0.44 16.60 4.31
CA ALA A 47 -0.46 16.46 3.16
C ALA A 47 0.15 17.19 1.95
N SER A 48 0.42 16.46 0.87
CA SER A 48 1.10 17.01 -0.31
C SER A 48 0.36 18.24 -0.88
N PRO A 49 1.04 19.39 -1.11
CA PRO A 49 0.41 20.68 -1.38
C PRO A 49 -0.07 20.83 -2.85
N LEU A 50 -0.80 19.85 -3.37
CA LEU A 50 -1.35 19.83 -4.72
C LEU A 50 -2.87 19.66 -4.73
N LEU A 51 -3.60 20.72 -4.32
CA LEU A 51 -4.92 21.07 -4.87
C LEU A 51 -5.38 22.47 -4.37
N GLY A 52 -5.70 23.36 -5.31
CA GLY A 52 -6.21 24.70 -5.00
C GLY A 52 -7.65 24.66 -4.46
N SER A 53 -7.94 25.46 -3.43
CA SER A 53 -9.24 25.40 -2.74
C SER A 53 -10.36 26.13 -3.50
N SER A 54 -11.41 25.39 -3.87
CA SER A 54 -12.71 25.95 -4.31
C SER A 54 -13.80 25.56 -3.31
N LYS A 55 -14.34 26.54 -2.58
CA LYS A 55 -15.47 26.32 -1.65
C LYS A 55 -16.80 26.63 -2.34
N ARG A 56 -17.66 25.61 -2.48
CA ARG A 56 -19.12 25.78 -2.46
C ARG A 56 -19.73 24.70 -1.56
N ALA A 57 -20.68 25.10 -0.72
CA ALA A 57 -21.39 24.20 0.18
C ALA A 57 -22.67 23.68 -0.48
N ALA A 58 -23.01 22.43 -0.20
CA ALA A 58 -24.30 21.80 -0.51
C ALA A 58 -24.69 20.86 0.65
N GLY A 59 -25.99 20.68 0.89
CA GLY A 59 -26.50 20.07 2.12
C GLY A 59 -26.30 18.55 2.24
N VAL A 60 -26.32 18.08 3.48
CA VAL A 60 -26.32 16.65 3.83
C VAL A 60 -27.75 16.09 3.71
N ILE A 61 -27.91 14.97 3.00
CA ILE A 61 -29.12 14.14 3.01
C ILE A 61 -28.69 12.67 3.13
N PRO A 62 -29.19 11.89 4.10
CA PRO A 62 -28.85 10.48 4.25
C PRO A 62 -29.78 9.57 3.42
N PRO A 63 -29.26 8.54 2.72
CA PRO A 63 -30.08 7.50 2.10
C PRO A 63 -30.42 6.37 3.09
N THR A 64 -31.65 5.86 3.01
CA THR A 64 -32.15 4.71 3.77
C THR A 64 -31.86 3.36 3.07
N HIS A 65 -32.17 2.24 3.73
CA HIS A 65 -32.06 0.89 3.15
C HIS A 65 -32.99 0.69 1.94
N GLY A 66 -32.62 -0.18 0.99
CA GLY A 66 -33.61 -0.84 0.12
C GLY A 66 -33.11 -1.53 -1.15
N THR A 67 -33.17 -2.86 -1.15
CA THR A 67 -33.42 -3.77 -2.30
C THR A 67 -32.54 -3.74 -3.58
N SER A 68 -32.11 -4.96 -3.96
CA SER A 68 -31.44 -5.35 -5.20
C SER A 68 -32.29 -5.17 -6.46
N TYR A 69 -31.64 -4.93 -7.61
CA TYR A 69 -32.08 -5.43 -8.92
C TYR A 69 -30.88 -5.75 -9.84
N PHE A 70 -31.12 -6.55 -10.87
CA PHE A 70 -30.14 -7.01 -11.87
C PHE A 70 -30.43 -6.39 -13.26
N TYR A 71 -29.54 -6.67 -14.22
CA TYR A 71 -29.70 -6.62 -15.69
C TYR A 71 -29.46 -5.32 -16.47
N ALA A 72 -28.31 -5.33 -17.16
CA ALA A 72 -28.07 -4.95 -18.57
C ALA A 72 -28.29 -3.51 -19.09
N ALA A 73 -27.54 -3.21 -20.15
CA ALA A 73 -27.51 -1.92 -20.82
C ALA A 73 -28.45 -1.84 -22.04
N ARG A 74 -28.85 -0.62 -22.40
CA ARG A 74 -29.20 -0.27 -23.78
C ARG A 74 -28.88 1.20 -24.08
N GLN A 75 -28.52 1.46 -25.34
CA GLN A 75 -28.36 2.82 -25.87
C GLN A 75 -29.74 3.48 -26.08
N ALA A 76 -29.79 4.81 -25.98
CA ALA A 76 -30.82 5.63 -26.60
C ALA A 76 -30.19 6.97 -27.01
N SER A 77 -30.33 7.35 -28.28
CA SER A 77 -29.66 8.52 -28.86
C SER A 77 -30.59 9.74 -28.91
N GLY A 78 -30.05 10.89 -28.48
CA GLY A 78 -30.33 12.22 -29.05
C GLY A 78 -31.73 12.83 -28.87
N LEU A 79 -31.75 14.08 -28.40
CA LEU A 79 -32.70 15.09 -28.87
C LEU A 79 -32.07 16.49 -28.78
N LEU A 80 -32.37 17.34 -29.76
CA LEU A 80 -31.76 18.65 -29.95
C LEU A 80 -32.54 19.76 -29.25
N ALA A 81 -31.84 20.72 -28.64
CA ALA A 81 -32.38 22.04 -28.34
C ALA A 81 -31.26 23.11 -28.38
N ARG A 82 -31.38 24.07 -29.30
CA ARG A 82 -30.65 25.35 -29.31
C ARG A 82 -31.69 26.47 -29.42
N PRO A 83 -31.51 27.55 -28.65
CA PRO A 83 -31.46 28.91 -29.23
C PRO A 83 -30.10 29.54 -28.86
N SER A 84 -29.31 30.16 -29.72
CA SER A 84 -29.55 31.23 -30.72
C SER A 84 -29.70 32.63 -30.10
N GLY A 85 -28.66 33.46 -30.22
CA GLY A 85 -28.64 34.88 -29.88
C GLY A 85 -27.33 35.52 -30.37
N LEU A 86 -27.41 36.67 -31.06
CA LEU A 86 -26.29 37.32 -31.78
C LEU A 86 -26.21 38.81 -31.43
N ALA A 87 -25.00 39.28 -31.12
CA ALA A 87 -24.51 40.67 -31.22
C ALA A 87 -22.97 40.61 -31.02
N SER A 88 -22.08 41.05 -31.91
CA SER A 88 -21.79 42.43 -32.38
C SER A 88 -21.63 43.44 -31.23
N GLY A 89 -20.48 44.09 -31.00
CA GLY A 89 -19.16 43.97 -31.64
C GLY A 89 -18.43 45.32 -31.63
N ALA A 90 -17.19 45.38 -31.14
CA ALA A 90 -16.36 46.59 -31.18
C ALA A 90 -14.86 46.26 -31.00
N GLN A 91 -14.02 46.90 -31.81
CA GLN A 91 -12.67 47.34 -31.44
C GLN A 91 -12.63 48.87 -31.56
N PRO A 92 -11.64 49.53 -30.93
CA PRO A 92 -10.61 50.11 -31.78
C PRO A 92 -9.17 49.95 -31.26
N ASP A 93 -8.30 49.51 -32.18
CA ASP A 93 -6.97 50.01 -32.56
C ASP A 93 -5.88 50.43 -31.53
N TYR A 94 -4.64 50.37 -32.00
CA TYR A 94 -3.38 50.59 -31.30
C TYR A 94 -2.82 52.01 -31.48
N SER A 95 -1.97 52.47 -30.54
CA SER A 95 -0.78 53.23 -30.93
C SER A 95 0.34 53.17 -29.87
N ALA A 96 1.58 52.99 -30.35
CA ALA A 96 2.88 53.20 -29.67
C ALA A 96 3.21 52.40 -28.36
N ALA A 97 4.40 51.84 -28.14
CA ALA A 97 5.60 51.79 -28.99
C ALA A 97 6.45 50.52 -28.81
N LYS A 98 6.78 49.89 -29.95
CA LYS A 98 8.06 49.27 -30.34
C LYS A 98 8.88 48.52 -29.25
N GLY A 99 8.80 47.18 -29.30
CA GLY A 99 9.68 46.23 -28.58
C GLY A 99 9.53 44.80 -29.11
N MET A 100 9.79 44.58 -30.40
CA MET A 100 9.58 43.32 -31.15
C MET A 100 10.91 42.71 -31.63
N PRO A 101 10.98 41.43 -32.07
CA PRO A 101 10.08 40.27 -31.89
C PRO A 101 10.89 39.08 -31.24
N SER A 102 10.55 37.78 -31.18
CA SER A 102 9.35 36.91 -31.29
C SER A 102 9.76 35.57 -30.63
N THR A 103 9.04 34.95 -29.69
CA THR A 103 7.85 34.08 -29.86
C THR A 103 7.94 33.01 -30.96
N LEU A 104 7.63 31.75 -30.59
CA LEU A 104 6.62 30.94 -31.29
C LEU A 104 6.16 29.74 -30.44
N LEU A 105 5.09 29.94 -29.67
CA LEU A 105 4.16 28.87 -29.34
C LEU A 105 3.49 28.42 -30.64
N TRP A 106 3.62 27.14 -31.00
CA TRP A 106 2.81 26.54 -32.06
C TRP A 106 1.70 25.68 -31.44
N GLN A 107 0.47 25.90 -31.94
CA GLN A 107 -0.62 24.94 -31.77
C GLN A 107 -1.40 24.84 -33.09
N THR A 108 -1.98 23.66 -33.31
CA THR A 108 -2.92 23.28 -34.38
C THR A 108 -2.36 22.84 -35.75
N ASN A 109 -3.04 21.80 -36.27
CA ASN A 109 -3.22 21.43 -37.68
C ASN A 109 -2.04 20.82 -38.47
N GLY A 110 -1.68 19.57 -38.12
CA GLY A 110 -1.20 18.57 -39.07
C GLY A 110 -2.25 17.46 -39.25
N SER A 111 -3.04 17.51 -40.33
CA SER A 111 -4.16 16.57 -40.56
C SER A 111 -3.75 15.35 -41.39
N SER A 112 -3.43 14.22 -40.74
CA SER A 112 -3.27 12.92 -41.39
C SER A 112 -4.62 12.23 -41.59
N GLY A 113 -5.31 12.56 -42.69
CA GLY A 113 -6.61 11.97 -43.03
C GLY A 113 -6.50 10.51 -43.47
N VAL A 114 -7.05 9.59 -42.68
CA VAL A 114 -7.37 8.22 -43.12
C VAL A 114 -8.80 8.23 -43.66
N ARG A 115 -9.01 7.83 -44.91
CA ARG A 115 -10.35 7.55 -45.44
C ARG A 115 -10.92 6.33 -44.74
N ILE A 116 -12.15 6.46 -44.23
CA ILE A 116 -13.00 5.31 -43.93
C ILE A 116 -13.99 5.21 -45.08
N GLU A 117 -13.80 4.21 -45.95
CA GLU A 117 -14.76 3.83 -46.99
C GLU A 117 -15.99 3.21 -46.29
N PRO A 118 -17.22 3.74 -46.46
CA PRO A 118 -18.38 3.31 -45.70
C PRO A 118 -19.24 2.28 -46.45
N ASP A 119 -18.65 1.15 -46.88
CA ASP A 119 -19.40 0.01 -47.44
C ASP A 119 -18.71 -1.33 -47.15
N MET A 120 -19.16 -2.01 -46.08
CA MET A 120 -18.84 -3.41 -45.74
C MET A 120 -20.05 -3.99 -44.98
N THR A 121 -21.07 -4.41 -45.72
CA THR A 121 -22.26 -5.08 -45.17
C THR A 121 -21.89 -6.46 -44.63
N PHE A 122 -21.84 -6.63 -43.31
CA PHE A 122 -21.82 -7.95 -42.69
C PHE A 122 -23.22 -8.56 -42.72
N GLU A 123 -23.41 -9.55 -43.58
CA GLU A 123 -24.59 -10.41 -43.53
C GLU A 123 -24.56 -11.23 -42.23
N LEU A 124 -25.66 -11.19 -41.48
CA LEU A 124 -25.89 -12.15 -40.39
C LEU A 124 -26.36 -13.47 -41.03
N PRO A 125 -25.71 -14.62 -40.75
CA PRO A 125 -26.18 -15.89 -41.27
C PRO A 125 -27.58 -16.19 -40.72
N GLU A 126 -28.48 -16.68 -41.58
CA GLU A 126 -29.86 -16.98 -41.20
C GLU A 126 -29.93 -18.00 -40.05
N ALA A 127 -30.86 -17.76 -39.12
CA ALA A 127 -31.09 -18.68 -38.01
C ALA A 127 -31.70 -20.00 -38.53
N ALA A 128 -30.93 -21.08 -38.46
CA ALA A 128 -31.40 -22.40 -38.87
C ALA A 128 -32.69 -22.80 -38.11
N PRO A 129 -33.71 -23.35 -38.79
CA PRO A 129 -35.02 -23.59 -38.20
C PRO A 129 -34.96 -24.67 -37.12
N VAL A 130 -35.50 -24.35 -35.94
CA VAL A 130 -35.61 -25.29 -34.80
C VAL A 130 -36.56 -26.44 -35.18
N PRO A 131 -36.14 -27.72 -35.08
CA PRO A 131 -37.02 -28.85 -35.33
C PRO A 131 -38.20 -28.89 -34.36
N SER A 132 -39.43 -28.95 -34.87
CA SER A 132 -40.61 -29.05 -34.01
C SER A 132 -40.76 -30.46 -33.43
N SER A 133 -40.73 -30.57 -32.10
CA SER A 133 -40.90 -31.83 -31.38
C SER A 133 -42.35 -32.33 -31.47
N ARG A 134 -42.66 -33.14 -32.49
CA ARG A 134 -43.88 -33.96 -32.50
C ARG A 134 -43.69 -35.13 -31.53
N SER A 135 -44.56 -35.21 -30.53
CA SER A 135 -44.66 -36.38 -29.66
C SER A 135 -45.35 -37.53 -30.39
N ASP A 136 -44.62 -38.63 -30.62
CA ASP A 136 -45.18 -39.85 -31.19
C ASP A 136 -45.60 -40.84 -30.08
N PRO A 137 -46.90 -41.13 -29.88
CA PRO A 137 -47.39 -41.92 -28.75
C PRO A 137 -47.41 -43.43 -29.04
N SER A 138 -46.29 -44.02 -29.46
CA SER A 138 -46.26 -45.40 -29.98
C SER A 138 -45.08 -46.30 -29.54
N VAL A 139 -44.54 -46.12 -28.33
CA VAL A 139 -43.50 -47.03 -27.77
C VAL A 139 -43.91 -47.57 -26.40
N SER A 140 -44.13 -48.89 -26.31
CA SER A 140 -44.38 -49.60 -25.05
C SER A 140 -43.08 -50.00 -24.34
N PRO A 141 -43.02 -49.97 -23.00
CA PRO A 141 -41.78 -50.27 -22.26
C PRO A 141 -41.60 -51.78 -22.01
N SER A 142 -40.95 -52.49 -22.94
CA SER A 142 -40.40 -53.83 -22.69
C SER A 142 -39.02 -54.01 -23.33
N HIS A 143 -38.14 -54.73 -22.64
CA HIS A 143 -36.76 -55.07 -23.03
C HIS A 143 -35.75 -53.90 -23.11
N LEU A 144 -35.34 -53.41 -21.94
CA LEU A 144 -33.94 -52.97 -21.76
C LEU A 144 -33.06 -54.22 -21.54
N PRO A 145 -31.96 -54.41 -22.30
CA PRO A 145 -31.02 -55.51 -22.06
C PRO A 145 -30.19 -55.26 -20.78
N SER A 146 -29.92 -56.32 -20.02
CA SER A 146 -29.05 -56.25 -18.84
C SER A 146 -27.59 -56.11 -19.27
N ALA A 147 -27.13 -54.88 -19.46
CA ALA A 147 -25.72 -54.58 -19.67
C ALA A 147 -25.00 -54.56 -18.31
N SER A 148 -24.26 -55.63 -18.02
CA SER A 148 -23.37 -55.71 -16.85
C SER A 148 -22.25 -54.66 -16.98
N ARG A 149 -22.44 -53.49 -16.37
CA ARG A 149 -21.37 -52.50 -16.23
C ARG A 149 -20.32 -53.07 -15.29
N GLY A 150 -19.18 -53.47 -15.85
CA GLY A 150 -17.95 -53.64 -15.06
C GLY A 150 -17.55 -52.31 -14.40
N PRO A 151 -16.68 -52.33 -13.38
CA PRO A 151 -16.19 -51.11 -12.76
C PRO A 151 -15.52 -50.24 -13.83
N VAL A 152 -16.02 -49.03 -14.02
CA VAL A 152 -15.31 -48.00 -14.78
C VAL A 152 -14.23 -47.48 -13.85
N GLU A 153 -12.99 -47.94 -14.06
CA GLU A 153 -11.83 -47.36 -13.41
C GLU A 153 -11.65 -45.92 -13.90
N VAL A 154 -12.27 -44.98 -13.19
CA VAL A 154 -11.97 -43.56 -13.33
C VAL A 154 -10.54 -43.37 -12.82
N ALA A 155 -9.59 -43.26 -13.76
CA ALA A 155 -8.22 -42.95 -13.45
C ALA A 155 -8.19 -41.71 -12.54
N ILE A 156 -7.52 -41.83 -11.40
CA ILE A 156 -7.38 -40.72 -10.46
C ILE A 156 -6.40 -39.74 -11.09
N GLU A 157 -6.94 -38.73 -11.78
CA GLU A 157 -6.14 -37.65 -12.35
C GLU A 157 -5.24 -37.04 -11.26
N GLU A 158 -4.01 -36.68 -11.66
CA GLU A 158 -3.05 -36.00 -10.81
C GLU A 158 -3.67 -34.74 -10.17
N PRO A 159 -3.27 -34.34 -8.95
CA PRO A 159 -3.81 -33.17 -8.30
C PRO A 159 -3.64 -31.94 -9.22
N TYR A 160 -4.75 -31.40 -9.72
CA TYR A 160 -4.78 -30.30 -10.71
C TYR A 160 -3.87 -29.14 -10.28
N THR A 161 -2.69 -29.09 -10.88
CA THR A 161 -1.81 -27.93 -10.88
C THR A 161 -2.41 -26.93 -11.87
N PRO A 162 -2.84 -25.74 -11.43
CA PRO A 162 -3.31 -24.72 -12.36
C PRO A 162 -2.18 -24.38 -13.34
N PRO A 163 -2.44 -24.29 -14.66
CA PRO A 163 -1.44 -23.74 -15.57
C PRO A 163 -1.12 -22.30 -15.15
N GLU A 164 0.11 -21.85 -15.38
CA GLU A 164 0.43 -20.44 -15.18
C GLU A 164 -0.54 -19.56 -15.98
N PRO A 165 -1.03 -18.45 -15.40
CA PRO A 165 -1.89 -17.54 -16.13
C PRO A 165 -1.10 -16.98 -17.32
N ALA A 166 -1.72 -16.93 -18.50
CA ALA A 166 -1.04 -16.52 -19.74
C ALA A 166 -0.41 -15.11 -19.68
N THR A 167 -0.85 -14.27 -18.73
CA THR A 167 -0.21 -13.00 -18.38
C THR A 167 1.22 -13.16 -17.87
N SER A 168 1.53 -14.18 -17.05
CA SER A 168 2.89 -14.49 -16.57
C SER A 168 3.84 -14.71 -17.75
N ALA A 169 3.49 -15.62 -18.66
CA ALA A 169 4.33 -15.95 -19.83
C ALA A 169 4.61 -14.74 -20.76
N LEU A 170 3.68 -13.78 -20.84
CA LEU A 170 3.88 -12.52 -21.57
C LEU A 170 4.75 -11.52 -20.80
N VAL A 171 4.48 -11.35 -19.51
CA VAL A 171 5.26 -10.51 -18.57
C VAL A 171 6.73 -10.94 -18.52
N ASN A 172 6.98 -12.25 -18.39
CA ASN A 172 8.33 -12.81 -18.23
C ASN A 172 9.22 -12.56 -19.47
N ASN A 173 8.61 -12.38 -20.65
CA ASN A 173 9.30 -12.11 -21.92
C ASN A 173 9.44 -10.60 -22.27
N SER A 174 8.91 -9.69 -21.43
CA SER A 174 8.95 -8.23 -21.66
C SER A 174 10.39 -7.69 -21.78
N LEU A 175 10.55 -6.46 -22.25
CA LEU A 175 11.84 -5.76 -22.19
C LEU A 175 12.31 -5.56 -20.73
N TYR A 176 11.37 -5.40 -19.80
CA TYR A 176 11.68 -5.02 -18.41
C TYR A 176 12.20 -6.17 -17.55
N THR A 177 12.22 -7.42 -18.04
CA THR A 177 12.87 -8.56 -17.36
C THR A 177 14.33 -8.75 -17.80
N LYS A 178 14.84 -7.95 -18.72
CA LYS A 178 16.16 -8.14 -19.34
C LYS A 178 17.21 -7.23 -18.70
N ASP A 179 18.30 -7.82 -18.20
CA ASP A 179 19.37 -7.11 -17.47
C ASP A 179 19.91 -5.87 -18.20
N ALA A 180 19.95 -5.87 -19.53
CA ALA A 180 20.39 -4.74 -20.34
C ALA A 180 19.57 -3.45 -20.10
N PHE A 181 18.30 -3.58 -19.70
CA PHE A 181 17.45 -2.43 -19.32
C PHE A 181 17.97 -1.73 -18.05
N TYR A 182 18.53 -2.48 -17.11
CA TYR A 182 19.05 -1.99 -15.83
C TYR A 182 20.55 -1.65 -15.87
N ALA A 183 21.22 -1.83 -17.01
CA ALA A 183 22.65 -1.59 -17.15
C ALA A 183 23.12 -0.14 -16.80
N PRO A 184 22.33 0.93 -17.03
CA PRO A 184 22.68 2.27 -16.55
C PRO A 184 22.54 2.45 -15.03
N LEU A 185 21.56 1.80 -14.40
CA LEU A 185 21.30 1.85 -12.96
C LEU A 185 22.37 1.07 -12.16
N ARG A 186 22.91 -0.01 -12.72
CA ARG A 186 23.90 -0.89 -12.07
C ARG A 186 25.37 -0.47 -12.27
N ARG A 187 25.62 0.81 -12.60
CA ARG A 187 26.97 1.40 -12.72
C ARG A 187 27.53 1.78 -11.33
N PRO A 188 28.82 2.14 -11.23
CA PRO A 188 29.33 2.91 -10.08
C PRO A 188 28.44 4.14 -9.82
N ILE A 189 28.29 4.53 -8.56
CA ILE A 189 27.30 5.55 -8.14
C ILE A 189 27.55 6.94 -8.76
N GLU A 190 28.78 7.19 -9.19
CA GLU A 190 29.25 8.38 -9.89
C GLU A 190 28.78 8.44 -11.36
N GLU A 191 28.43 7.30 -11.95
CA GLU A 191 27.95 7.14 -13.34
C GLU A 191 26.52 6.59 -13.45
N ALA A 192 25.92 6.19 -12.32
CA ALA A 192 24.60 5.57 -12.28
C ALA A 192 23.48 6.58 -12.55
N THR A 193 22.42 6.13 -13.23
CA THR A 193 21.19 6.89 -13.39
C THR A 193 20.05 6.28 -12.57
N SER A 194 19.00 7.04 -12.30
CA SER A 194 17.72 6.49 -11.85
C SER A 194 17.17 5.46 -12.85
N LEU A 195 16.09 4.78 -12.47
CA LEU A 195 15.25 4.09 -13.44
C LEU A 195 14.75 5.08 -14.53
N PRO A 196 14.57 4.61 -15.77
CA PRO A 196 14.05 5.44 -16.85
C PRO A 196 12.56 5.77 -16.62
N PRO A 197 12.03 6.90 -17.15
CA PRO A 197 10.66 7.35 -16.86
C PRO A 197 9.55 6.32 -17.10
N VAL A 198 9.73 5.41 -18.06
CA VAL A 198 8.80 4.30 -18.36
C VAL A 198 8.53 3.40 -17.15
N ALA A 199 9.51 3.22 -16.25
CA ALA A 199 9.36 2.43 -15.04
C ALA A 199 8.39 3.05 -14.02
N TYR A 200 8.09 4.34 -14.14
CA TYR A 200 7.23 5.09 -13.23
C TYR A 200 5.87 5.46 -13.84
N ASN A 201 5.59 5.11 -15.11
CA ASN A 201 4.35 5.50 -15.79
C ASN A 201 3.78 4.49 -16.82
N SER A 202 4.47 3.38 -17.09
CA SER A 202 3.95 2.33 -17.99
C SER A 202 3.18 1.26 -17.21
N GLU A 203 1.93 1.02 -17.60
CA GLU A 203 1.12 -0.07 -17.05
C GLU A 203 1.66 -1.47 -17.46
N GLU A 204 2.42 -1.56 -18.57
CA GLU A 204 3.16 -2.79 -18.91
C GLU A 204 4.28 -3.04 -17.90
N PHE A 205 5.04 -1.99 -17.52
CA PHE A 205 6.07 -2.11 -16.48
C PHE A 205 5.44 -2.47 -15.14
N PHE A 206 4.33 -1.82 -14.78
CA PHE A 206 3.60 -2.12 -13.55
C PHE A 206 3.08 -3.56 -13.50
N ALA A 207 2.59 -4.12 -14.62
CA ALA A 207 2.22 -5.53 -14.70
C ALA A 207 3.43 -6.48 -14.49
N VAL A 208 4.61 -6.13 -15.02
CA VAL A 208 5.86 -6.86 -14.73
C VAL A 208 6.22 -6.76 -13.25
N GLU A 209 6.04 -5.61 -12.60
CA GLU A 209 6.26 -5.45 -11.16
C GLU A 209 5.30 -6.31 -10.33
N GLN A 210 4.01 -6.34 -10.67
CA GLN A 210 3.04 -7.16 -9.93
C GLN A 210 3.44 -8.63 -9.91
N GLU A 211 3.88 -9.18 -11.04
CA GLU A 211 4.37 -10.56 -11.12
C GLU A 211 5.73 -10.73 -10.42
N GLN A 212 6.75 -9.98 -10.86
CA GLN A 212 8.14 -10.25 -10.51
C GLN A 212 8.54 -9.75 -9.12
N VAL A 213 7.88 -8.71 -8.60
CA VAL A 213 8.12 -8.16 -7.26
C VAL A 213 7.02 -8.59 -6.30
N TRP A 214 5.76 -8.24 -6.56
CA TRP A 214 4.70 -8.31 -5.55
C TRP A 214 4.20 -9.74 -5.27
N ARG A 215 4.22 -10.64 -6.26
CA ARG A 215 3.92 -12.06 -6.02
C ARG A 215 5.09 -12.83 -5.39
N ASN A 216 6.33 -12.44 -5.71
CA ASN A 216 7.53 -13.17 -5.31
C ASN A 216 8.14 -12.75 -3.96
N SER A 217 7.90 -11.51 -3.53
CA SER A 217 8.42 -10.97 -2.26
C SER A 217 7.61 -11.43 -1.04
N TRP A 218 8.09 -11.11 0.17
CA TRP A 218 7.23 -10.99 1.33
C TRP A 218 6.63 -9.58 1.37
N VAL A 219 5.29 -9.48 1.29
CA VAL A 219 4.56 -8.22 1.27
C VAL A 219 3.82 -8.03 2.59
N CYS A 220 3.99 -6.89 3.24
CA CYS A 220 3.26 -6.54 4.45
C CYS A 220 1.81 -6.16 4.13
N VAL A 221 0.86 -6.75 4.84
CA VAL A 221 -0.59 -6.61 4.58
C VAL A 221 -1.38 -5.97 5.72
N GLY A 222 -0.73 -5.71 6.85
CA GLY A 222 -1.29 -4.91 7.94
C GLY A 222 -0.63 -5.16 9.29
N PRO A 223 -1.09 -4.44 10.34
CA PRO A 223 -0.69 -4.73 11.71
C PRO A 223 -1.42 -5.95 12.28
N LEU A 224 -0.72 -6.72 13.11
CA LEU A 224 -1.23 -7.88 13.86
C LEU A 224 -2.45 -7.55 14.74
N ASP A 225 -2.61 -6.28 15.11
CA ASP A 225 -3.76 -5.77 15.86
C ASP A 225 -5.11 -6.09 15.22
N LYS A 226 -5.16 -6.13 13.88
CA LYS A 226 -6.35 -6.50 13.11
C LYS A 226 -6.62 -8.01 13.06
N LEU A 227 -5.77 -8.83 13.66
CA LEU A 227 -5.89 -10.28 13.74
C LEU A 227 -5.83 -10.79 15.20
N ARG A 228 -6.18 -9.98 16.21
CA ARG A 228 -5.99 -10.33 17.63
C ARG A 228 -6.87 -11.47 18.17
N LYS A 229 -8.10 -11.68 17.66
CA LYS A 229 -9.06 -12.67 18.18
C LYS A 229 -9.50 -13.67 17.10
N GLN A 230 -9.98 -14.85 17.49
CA GLN A 230 -10.47 -15.88 16.55
C GLN A 230 -11.45 -15.28 15.53
N GLY A 231 -11.22 -15.57 14.25
CA GLY A 231 -12.05 -15.12 13.15
C GLY A 231 -11.85 -13.66 12.73
N ASP A 232 -11.03 -12.89 13.45
CA ASP A 232 -10.57 -11.59 12.95
C ASP A 232 -9.85 -11.80 11.61
N THR A 233 -10.28 -11.04 10.61
CA THR A 233 -9.97 -11.24 9.20
C THR A 233 -9.59 -9.90 8.56
N ILE A 234 -8.46 -9.87 7.86
CA ILE A 234 -8.06 -8.79 6.94
C ILE A 234 -8.33 -9.27 5.51
N THR A 235 -8.83 -8.40 4.63
CA THR A 235 -8.82 -8.66 3.18
C THR A 235 -8.05 -7.59 2.42
N THR A 236 -7.32 -7.99 1.39
CA THR A 236 -6.48 -7.11 0.59
C THR A 236 -6.21 -7.74 -0.79
N GLU A 237 -5.42 -7.06 -1.61
CA GLU A 237 -4.93 -7.57 -2.90
C GLU A 237 -3.41 -7.40 -2.94
N VAL A 238 -2.71 -8.41 -3.45
CA VAL A 238 -1.25 -8.39 -3.64
C VAL A 238 -0.96 -8.98 -5.01
N GLY A 239 -0.15 -8.32 -5.84
CA GLY A 239 0.24 -8.89 -7.15
C GLY A 239 -0.94 -9.14 -8.11
N GLY A 240 -2.06 -8.40 -7.96
CA GLY A 240 -3.32 -8.66 -8.66
C GLY A 240 -4.14 -9.85 -8.16
N GLU A 241 -3.72 -10.55 -7.09
CA GLU A 241 -4.46 -11.65 -6.47
C GLU A 241 -5.21 -11.15 -5.22
N PRO A 242 -6.55 -11.21 -5.19
CA PRO A 242 -7.32 -10.86 -4.01
C PRO A 242 -7.18 -11.96 -2.94
N ILE A 243 -6.79 -11.58 -1.73
CA ILE A 243 -6.53 -12.50 -0.61
C ILE A 243 -7.29 -12.11 0.66
N PHE A 244 -7.34 -13.03 1.61
CA PHE A 244 -7.69 -12.70 3.00
C PHE A 244 -6.83 -13.50 3.98
N LEU A 245 -6.62 -12.92 5.16
CA LEU A 245 -5.90 -13.49 6.29
C LEU A 245 -6.87 -13.62 7.46
N THR A 246 -6.83 -14.71 8.22
CA THR A 246 -7.67 -14.92 9.40
C THR A 246 -6.89 -15.52 10.57
N ARG A 247 -7.26 -15.12 11.79
CA ARG A 247 -6.91 -15.88 13.01
C ARG A 247 -7.78 -17.14 13.10
N THR A 248 -7.19 -18.32 13.18
CA THR A 248 -7.90 -19.60 13.26
C THR A 248 -8.48 -19.86 14.65
N LYS A 249 -9.20 -20.96 14.84
CA LYS A 249 -9.61 -21.41 16.20
C LYS A 249 -8.42 -21.86 17.06
N GLY A 250 -7.32 -22.29 16.43
CA GLY A 250 -6.09 -22.70 17.13
C GLY A 250 -5.19 -21.54 17.56
N GLY A 251 -5.50 -20.30 17.17
CA GLY A 251 -4.66 -19.13 17.44
C GLY A 251 -3.60 -18.84 16.37
N GLU A 252 -3.42 -19.74 15.40
CA GLU A 252 -2.59 -19.53 14.20
C GLU A 252 -3.17 -18.42 13.30
N ILE A 253 -2.34 -17.80 12.47
CA ILE A 253 -2.80 -17.00 11.33
C ILE A 253 -2.74 -17.89 10.07
N LYS A 254 -3.77 -17.85 9.23
CA LYS A 254 -3.75 -18.48 7.89
C LYS A 254 -4.22 -17.49 6.84
N ALA A 255 -3.57 -17.53 5.67
CA ALA A 255 -3.90 -16.72 4.51
C ALA A 255 -4.39 -17.61 3.37
N PHE A 256 -5.33 -17.09 2.58
CA PHE A 256 -5.94 -17.80 1.46
C PHE A 256 -6.20 -16.84 0.30
N LYS A 257 -6.17 -17.38 -0.93
CA LYS A 257 -6.77 -16.69 -2.09
C LYS A 257 -8.27 -16.52 -1.84
N ASN A 258 -8.79 -15.32 -2.07
CA ASN A 258 -10.17 -14.91 -1.74
C ASN A 258 -11.17 -15.38 -2.81
N VAL A 259 -11.10 -16.66 -3.18
CA VAL A 259 -11.75 -17.23 -4.35
C VAL A 259 -12.49 -18.52 -3.98
N CYS A 260 -13.79 -18.58 -4.26
CA CYS A 260 -14.59 -19.78 -4.01
C CYS A 260 -14.24 -20.90 -4.98
N ARG A 261 -13.81 -22.04 -4.45
CA ARG A 261 -13.44 -23.27 -5.18
C ARG A 261 -14.57 -23.91 -6.03
N HIS A 262 -15.79 -23.38 -5.97
CA HIS A 262 -16.91 -23.79 -6.83
C HIS A 262 -16.88 -23.08 -8.21
N ARG A 263 -16.97 -21.74 -8.23
CA ARG A 263 -17.12 -20.93 -9.46
C ARG A 263 -16.53 -19.52 -9.31
N GLY A 264 -15.35 -19.40 -8.69
CA GLY A 264 -14.54 -18.17 -8.69
C GLY A 264 -15.06 -16.97 -7.87
N CYS A 265 -16.28 -17.02 -7.33
CA CYS A 265 -16.88 -15.90 -6.57
C CYS A 265 -16.08 -15.56 -5.30
N GLN A 266 -15.84 -14.26 -5.06
CA GLN A 266 -15.16 -13.74 -3.88
C GLN A 266 -15.88 -14.12 -2.58
N LEU A 267 -15.12 -14.34 -1.50
CA LEU A 267 -15.64 -14.86 -0.22
C LEU A 267 -15.77 -13.77 0.85
N VAL A 268 -14.75 -12.93 0.99
CA VAL A 268 -14.64 -11.87 2.00
C VAL A 268 -14.58 -10.53 1.27
N MET A 269 -15.51 -9.62 1.59
CA MET A 269 -15.63 -8.32 0.90
C MET A 269 -15.04 -7.14 1.70
N LYS A 270 -14.66 -7.34 2.97
CA LYS A 270 -14.08 -6.32 3.85
C LYS A 270 -13.45 -6.96 5.10
N ASP A 271 -12.61 -6.20 5.79
CA ASP A 271 -12.12 -6.53 7.13
C ASP A 271 -13.28 -6.77 8.12
N GLY A 272 -13.10 -7.68 9.08
CA GLY A 272 -14.10 -7.97 10.11
C GLY A 272 -13.86 -9.28 10.87
N ARG A 273 -14.79 -9.66 11.75
CA ARG A 273 -14.76 -10.96 12.46
C ARG A 273 -15.78 -11.92 11.86
N TYR A 274 -15.31 -13.08 11.41
CA TYR A 274 -16.11 -14.13 10.78
C TYR A 274 -16.07 -15.44 11.58
N PRO A 275 -17.20 -16.14 11.81
CA PRO A 275 -17.19 -17.46 12.44
C PRO A 275 -16.88 -18.59 11.43
N LEU A 276 -17.15 -18.35 10.15
CA LEU A 276 -16.87 -19.18 8.98
C LEU A 276 -16.98 -18.30 7.73
N PHE A 277 -16.43 -18.76 6.60
CA PHE A 277 -16.56 -18.06 5.31
C PHE A 277 -17.65 -18.72 4.47
N SER A 278 -18.65 -17.94 4.02
CA SER A 278 -19.78 -18.45 3.24
C SER A 278 -19.86 -17.72 1.90
N CYS A 279 -19.64 -18.44 0.81
CA CYS A 279 -19.69 -17.89 -0.54
C CYS A 279 -21.06 -17.24 -0.80
N GLN A 280 -21.06 -15.97 -1.22
CA GLN A 280 -22.30 -15.21 -1.41
C GLN A 280 -23.19 -15.79 -2.53
N TYR A 281 -22.58 -16.43 -3.53
CA TYR A 281 -23.29 -16.97 -4.70
C TYR A 281 -24.03 -18.29 -4.40
N HIS A 282 -23.33 -19.32 -3.91
CA HIS A 282 -23.89 -20.68 -3.74
C HIS A 282 -23.77 -21.24 -2.31
N ARG A 283 -23.44 -20.40 -1.32
CA ARG A 283 -23.40 -20.75 0.11
C ARG A 283 -22.49 -21.94 0.47
N TRP A 284 -21.51 -22.25 -0.39
CA TRP A 284 -20.37 -23.09 -0.04
C TRP A 284 -19.65 -22.48 1.17
N GLY A 285 -19.52 -23.27 2.23
CA GLY A 285 -19.07 -22.82 3.55
C GLY A 285 -17.76 -23.46 3.96
N TYR A 286 -16.77 -22.63 4.30
CA TYR A 286 -15.41 -23.02 4.67
C TYR A 286 -15.15 -22.68 6.14
N SER A 287 -14.36 -23.50 6.84
CA SER A 287 -13.86 -23.16 8.19
C SER A 287 -12.77 -22.08 8.13
N LEU A 288 -12.40 -21.53 9.29
CA LEU A 288 -11.28 -20.57 9.39
C LEU A 288 -9.95 -21.15 8.90
N ASP A 289 -9.80 -22.48 8.98
CA ASP A 289 -8.68 -23.25 8.44
C ASP A 289 -8.83 -23.60 6.95
N GLY A 290 -9.66 -22.88 6.19
CA GLY A 290 -9.82 -23.01 4.73
C GLY A 290 -10.52 -24.27 4.22
N GLN A 291 -10.69 -25.31 5.04
CA GLN A 291 -11.34 -26.56 4.64
C GLN A 291 -12.83 -26.36 4.30
N LEU A 292 -13.28 -26.94 3.19
CA LEU A 292 -14.69 -26.94 2.78
C LEU A 292 -15.53 -27.80 3.73
N LYS A 293 -16.59 -27.23 4.33
CA LYS A 293 -17.47 -27.90 5.31
C LYS A 293 -18.92 -28.06 4.82
N LYS A 294 -19.43 -27.13 4.02
CA LYS A 294 -20.83 -27.14 3.57
C LYS A 294 -20.96 -26.93 2.06
N THR A 295 -21.76 -27.76 1.41
CA THR A 295 -22.13 -27.68 0.00
C THR A 295 -23.66 -27.82 -0.11
N PRO A 296 -24.43 -26.73 0.10
CA PRO A 296 -25.89 -26.81 0.16
C PRO A 296 -26.51 -27.39 -1.12
N GLN A 297 -27.51 -28.26 -0.97
CA GLN A 297 -28.17 -29.01 -2.05
C GLN A 297 -27.25 -29.90 -2.90
N PHE A 298 -25.99 -30.10 -2.48
CA PHE A 298 -25.00 -30.90 -3.18
C PHE A 298 -24.37 -31.90 -2.20
N ASP A 299 -25.06 -33.02 -2.03
CA ASP A 299 -24.72 -34.10 -1.10
C ASP A 299 -24.57 -35.41 -1.88
N LEU A 300 -23.39 -35.57 -2.48
CA LEU A 300 -22.93 -36.80 -3.13
C LEU A 300 -22.03 -37.59 -2.17
N SER A 301 -21.87 -38.89 -2.39
CA SER A 301 -20.88 -39.69 -1.66
C SER A 301 -19.46 -39.18 -1.93
N GLN A 302 -18.54 -39.42 -0.99
CA GLN A 302 -17.13 -39.01 -1.12
C GLN A 302 -16.42 -39.64 -2.32
N GLU A 303 -16.93 -40.78 -2.80
CA GLU A 303 -16.55 -41.45 -4.06
C GLU A 303 -16.67 -40.53 -5.29
N PHE A 304 -17.76 -39.74 -5.38
CA PHE A 304 -17.97 -38.79 -6.48
C PHE A 304 -17.57 -37.35 -6.13
N PHE A 305 -17.54 -36.99 -4.84
CA PHE A 305 -17.15 -35.65 -4.40
C PHE A 305 -16.44 -35.63 -3.03
N ASP A 306 -15.12 -35.75 -3.05
CA ASP A 306 -14.29 -35.47 -1.88
C ASP A 306 -14.14 -33.96 -1.64
N LYS A 307 -14.77 -33.48 -0.56
CA LYS A 307 -14.70 -32.09 -0.07
C LYS A 307 -13.27 -31.65 0.28
N SER A 308 -12.33 -32.56 0.57
CA SER A 308 -10.95 -32.21 0.93
C SER A 308 -10.22 -31.48 -0.20
N LYS A 309 -10.37 -31.96 -1.44
CA LYS A 309 -9.79 -31.43 -2.68
C LYS A 309 -10.25 -30.00 -3.02
N TYR A 310 -11.33 -29.55 -2.40
CA TYR A 310 -11.97 -28.24 -2.59
C TYR A 310 -11.78 -27.28 -1.40
N SER A 311 -10.77 -27.52 -0.55
CA SER A 311 -10.30 -26.52 0.43
C SER A 311 -9.77 -25.26 -0.26
N LEU A 312 -9.81 -24.10 0.41
CA LEU A 312 -9.28 -22.84 -0.13
C LEU A 312 -7.80 -22.95 -0.47
N PHE A 313 -7.36 -22.27 -1.53
CA PHE A 313 -5.94 -22.22 -1.90
C PHE A 313 -5.17 -21.43 -0.82
N PRO A 314 -4.19 -22.04 -0.14
CA PRO A 314 -3.41 -21.35 0.88
C PRO A 314 -2.45 -20.33 0.25
N VAL A 315 -2.06 -19.36 1.06
CA VAL A 315 -1.01 -18.37 0.78
C VAL A 315 -0.02 -18.43 1.95
N ARG A 316 1.29 -18.31 1.70
CA ARG A 316 2.27 -18.27 2.79
C ARG A 316 2.05 -17.01 3.61
N VAL A 317 2.03 -17.15 4.92
CA VAL A 317 1.83 -16.06 5.87
C VAL A 317 2.75 -16.26 7.07
N ASP A 318 3.31 -15.17 7.55
CA ASP A 318 4.16 -15.13 8.74
C ASP A 318 4.11 -13.71 9.34
N SER A 319 4.67 -13.50 10.52
CA SER A 319 4.56 -12.21 11.23
C SER A 319 5.76 -11.92 12.10
N TRP A 320 6.21 -10.66 12.10
CA TRP A 320 7.30 -10.20 12.95
C TRP A 320 7.02 -8.79 13.51
N GLY A 321 7.48 -8.55 14.74
CA GLY A 321 7.13 -7.34 15.49
C GLY A 321 5.61 -7.21 15.66
N HIS A 322 5.05 -6.08 15.23
CA HIS A 322 3.61 -5.80 15.18
C HIS A 322 2.99 -6.05 13.79
N LEU A 323 3.72 -6.62 12.82
CA LEU A 323 3.32 -6.69 11.41
C LEU A 323 3.08 -8.14 10.91
N VAL A 324 2.17 -8.29 9.95
CA VAL A 324 1.89 -9.56 9.26
C VAL A 324 2.17 -9.44 7.76
N PHE A 325 2.83 -10.46 7.21
CA PHE A 325 3.34 -10.51 5.84
C PHE A 325 2.78 -11.74 5.10
N VAL A 326 2.71 -11.66 3.78
CA VAL A 326 2.36 -12.78 2.89
C VAL A 326 3.36 -12.96 1.76
N ASN A 327 3.46 -14.18 1.22
CA ASN A 327 4.17 -14.48 -0.02
C ASN A 327 3.26 -15.33 -0.92
N LEU A 328 3.11 -14.95 -2.20
CA LEU A 328 2.15 -15.56 -3.13
C LEU A 328 2.74 -16.63 -4.04
N SER A 329 4.03 -16.54 -4.39
CA SER A 329 4.71 -17.57 -5.17
C SER A 329 4.76 -18.89 -4.40
N GLY A 330 5.14 -18.82 -3.13
CA GLY A 330 5.45 -19.99 -2.31
C GLY A 330 6.95 -20.20 -2.13
N ASP A 331 7.79 -19.53 -2.92
CA ASP A 331 9.20 -19.87 -3.13
C ASP A 331 10.22 -18.95 -2.42
N ALA A 332 9.76 -17.88 -1.77
CA ALA A 332 10.63 -17.00 -1.02
C ALA A 332 11.33 -17.75 0.16
N PRO A 333 12.47 -17.25 0.69
CA PRO A 333 12.98 -17.67 1.99
C PRO A 333 11.91 -17.57 3.09
N ASP A 334 12.16 -18.14 4.28
CA ASP A 334 11.34 -17.82 5.45
C ASP A 334 11.41 -16.32 5.79
N LEU A 335 10.42 -15.80 6.52
CA LEU A 335 10.34 -14.35 6.79
C LEU A 335 11.55 -13.86 7.60
N LYS A 336 12.12 -14.68 8.50
CA LYS A 336 13.31 -14.29 9.26
C LYS A 336 14.52 -14.13 8.33
N THR A 337 14.78 -15.10 7.46
CA THR A 337 15.86 -15.01 6.46
C THR A 337 15.65 -13.82 5.51
N TYR A 338 14.41 -13.52 5.13
CA TYR A 338 14.08 -12.36 4.28
C TYR A 338 14.30 -11.02 4.99
N LEU A 339 13.97 -10.90 6.28
CA LEU A 339 14.24 -9.71 7.10
C LEU A 339 15.74 -9.57 7.47
N GLY A 340 16.51 -10.65 7.41
CA GLY A 340 17.94 -10.66 7.71
C GLY A 340 18.23 -10.30 9.18
N ASP A 341 18.98 -9.23 9.39
CA ASP A 341 19.45 -8.75 10.69
C ASP A 341 18.53 -7.71 11.36
N VAL A 342 17.48 -7.23 10.68
CA VAL A 342 16.50 -6.28 11.26
C VAL A 342 15.95 -6.76 12.62
N PRO A 343 15.65 -8.07 12.84
CA PRO A 343 15.21 -8.55 14.15
C PRO A 343 16.26 -8.45 15.26
N ASP A 344 17.55 -8.55 14.93
CA ASP A 344 18.66 -8.49 15.88
C ASP A 344 19.07 -7.02 16.16
N VAL A 345 19.01 -6.16 15.14
CA VAL A 345 19.20 -4.69 15.24
C VAL A 345 18.15 -4.04 16.14
N LEU A 346 16.90 -4.54 16.07
CA LEU A 346 15.75 -4.00 16.82
C LEU A 346 15.37 -4.85 18.05
N ALA A 347 16.25 -5.75 18.49
CA ALA A 347 15.95 -6.75 19.54
C ALA A 347 15.58 -6.17 20.93
N ASP A 348 15.90 -4.90 21.21
CA ASP A 348 15.51 -4.20 22.45
C ASP A 348 14.24 -3.34 22.33
N PHE A 349 13.54 -3.40 21.20
CA PHE A 349 12.22 -2.78 21.03
C PHE A 349 11.10 -3.82 21.29
N PRO A 350 10.11 -3.53 22.16
CA PRO A 350 9.05 -4.47 22.54
C PRO A 350 7.92 -4.50 21.49
N LEU A 351 8.27 -4.79 20.24
CA LEU A 351 7.41 -4.59 19.07
C LEU A 351 6.17 -5.49 19.07
N SER A 352 6.26 -6.70 19.62
CA SER A 352 5.13 -7.61 19.79
C SER A 352 4.10 -7.14 20.83
N GLU A 353 4.46 -6.19 21.70
CA GLU A 353 3.59 -5.63 22.74
C GLU A 353 3.01 -4.26 22.32
N ALA A 354 3.49 -3.67 21.23
CA ALA A 354 3.00 -2.39 20.72
C ALA A 354 1.54 -2.47 20.27
N ALA A 355 0.73 -1.50 20.67
CA ALA A 355 -0.69 -1.40 20.34
C ALA A 355 -0.94 -0.28 19.33
N MET A 356 -1.76 -0.55 18.31
CA MET A 356 -2.15 0.42 17.28
C MET A 356 -3.12 1.44 17.87
N VAL A 357 -2.71 2.72 17.91
CA VAL A 357 -3.56 3.82 18.40
C VAL A 357 -4.22 4.63 17.28
N ARG A 358 -3.61 4.68 16.09
CA ARG A 358 -4.10 5.49 14.95
C ARG A 358 -3.84 4.76 13.62
N GLU A 359 -4.84 4.75 12.74
CA GLU A 359 -4.72 4.41 11.33
C GLU A 359 -5.17 5.63 10.49
N LYS A 360 -4.39 5.98 9.46
CA LYS A 360 -4.77 6.93 8.42
C LYS A 360 -4.54 6.28 7.05
N SER A 361 -5.21 6.76 6.00
CA SER A 361 -5.00 6.24 4.65
C SER A 361 -5.12 7.36 3.62
N TYR A 362 -4.29 7.30 2.58
CA TYR A 362 -4.11 8.36 1.61
C TYR A 362 -4.05 7.78 0.19
N GLU A 363 -4.66 8.46 -0.78
CA GLU A 363 -4.40 8.20 -2.20
C GLU A 363 -3.30 9.15 -2.68
N ILE A 364 -2.15 8.60 -3.06
CA ILE A 364 -1.02 9.34 -3.60
C ILE A 364 -0.93 9.12 -5.11
N LYS A 365 -0.92 10.21 -5.87
CA LYS A 365 -0.89 10.20 -7.34
C LYS A 365 0.54 10.11 -7.87
N ALA A 366 1.23 9.06 -7.42
CA ALA A 366 2.60 8.72 -7.78
C ALA A 366 2.77 7.19 -7.86
N ASN A 367 3.75 6.75 -8.64
CA ASN A 367 4.23 5.37 -8.64
C ASN A 367 4.84 5.02 -7.28
N TRP A 368 4.58 3.80 -6.80
CA TRP A 368 5.04 3.32 -5.48
C TRP A 368 6.55 3.49 -5.27
N LYS A 369 7.36 3.27 -6.31
CA LYS A 369 8.83 3.43 -6.22
C LYS A 369 9.25 4.84 -5.85
N LEU A 370 8.54 5.88 -6.32
CA LEU A 370 8.89 7.27 -5.99
C LEU A 370 8.71 7.57 -4.50
N LEU A 371 7.82 6.85 -3.82
CA LEU A 371 7.63 6.96 -2.37
C LEU A 371 8.80 6.29 -1.61
N ILE A 372 9.31 5.18 -2.15
CA ILE A 372 10.51 4.50 -1.63
C ILE A 372 11.76 5.37 -1.87
N ASP A 373 11.92 5.86 -3.10
CA ASP A 373 13.02 6.74 -3.50
C ASP A 373 13.06 7.98 -2.58
N ASN A 374 11.91 8.61 -2.29
CA ASN A 374 11.79 9.74 -1.35
C ASN A 374 12.04 9.33 0.12
N PHE A 375 11.65 8.13 0.56
CA PHE A 375 11.84 7.71 1.96
C PHE A 375 13.29 7.32 2.27
N LEU A 376 14.03 6.78 1.29
CA LEU A 376 15.40 6.29 1.48
C LEU A 376 16.49 7.36 1.34
N GLU A 377 16.11 8.63 1.12
CA GLU A 377 17.04 9.76 1.02
C GLU A 377 16.66 10.91 1.96
N TYR A 378 17.69 11.66 2.36
CA TYR A 378 17.59 12.79 3.29
C TYR A 378 18.10 14.12 2.70
N TYR A 379 18.32 14.16 1.38
CA TYR A 379 18.74 15.32 0.61
C TYR A 379 17.62 16.37 0.48
N HIS A 380 16.35 15.95 0.38
CA HIS A 380 15.23 16.89 0.33
C HIS A 380 14.89 17.55 1.67
N LEU A 381 15.28 16.94 2.81
CA LEU A 381 14.82 17.35 4.15
C LEU A 381 15.09 18.83 4.50
N PRO A 382 16.27 19.42 4.25
CA PRO A 382 16.53 20.83 4.60
C PRO A 382 15.68 21.83 3.82
N ALA A 383 15.18 21.45 2.63
CA ALA A 383 14.37 22.30 1.78
C ALA A 383 12.86 22.13 1.99
N ILE A 384 12.42 20.90 2.28
CA ILE A 384 10.99 20.53 2.35
C ILE A 384 10.48 20.36 3.78
N HIS A 385 11.33 19.89 4.70
CA HIS A 385 10.95 19.53 6.08
C HIS A 385 11.81 20.23 7.16
N PRO A 386 11.88 21.58 7.16
CA PRO A 386 12.74 22.33 8.11
C PRO A 386 12.40 22.04 9.58
N GLU A 387 11.13 21.81 9.92
CA GLU A 387 10.71 21.43 11.27
C GLU A 387 11.28 20.07 11.69
N LEU A 388 11.31 19.08 10.78
CA LEU A 388 11.91 17.76 11.04
C LEU A 388 13.42 17.87 11.24
N THR A 389 14.12 18.76 10.52
CA THR A 389 15.57 18.95 10.70
C THR A 389 15.97 19.57 12.05
N THR A 390 15.01 19.97 12.91
CA THR A 390 15.30 20.35 14.30
C THR A 390 15.49 19.17 15.26
N VAL A 391 14.98 17.99 14.88
CA VAL A 391 15.05 16.74 15.67
C VAL A 391 15.80 15.62 14.94
N SER A 392 15.76 15.61 13.61
CA SER A 392 16.42 14.65 12.74
C SER A 392 17.40 15.38 11.83
N LEU A 393 18.54 15.77 12.40
CA LEU A 393 19.62 16.49 11.72
C LEU A 393 20.27 15.61 10.65
N VAL A 394 20.37 16.13 9.42
CA VAL A 394 20.96 15.40 8.28
C VAL A 394 22.44 15.04 8.48
N GLU A 395 23.17 15.83 9.26
CA GLU A 395 24.56 15.52 9.67
C GLU A 395 24.67 14.30 10.61
N ASN A 396 23.58 13.97 11.32
CA ASN A 396 23.48 12.79 12.19
C ASN A 396 22.85 11.58 11.48
N HIS A 397 22.66 11.65 10.14
CA HIS A 397 22.11 10.55 9.35
C HIS A 397 23.21 9.59 8.89
N HIS A 398 23.07 8.31 9.24
CA HIS A 398 24.02 7.27 8.89
C HIS A 398 23.31 6.12 8.19
N ARG A 399 23.76 5.75 6.99
CA ARG A 399 23.18 4.66 6.20
C ARG A 399 23.24 3.33 6.97
N LEU A 400 22.15 2.56 6.88
CA LEU A 400 22.01 1.25 7.52
C LEU A 400 21.58 0.23 6.46
N GLN A 401 22.42 -0.78 6.25
CA GLN A 401 22.19 -1.87 5.32
C GLN A 401 22.79 -3.15 5.91
N GLY A 402 21.99 -4.21 5.93
CA GLY A 402 22.40 -5.56 6.31
C GLY A 402 22.10 -6.59 5.22
N PRO A 403 22.19 -7.90 5.52
CA PRO A 403 21.90 -8.98 4.58
C PRO A 403 20.41 -9.19 4.26
N GLY A 404 19.49 -8.47 4.93
CA GLY A 404 18.05 -8.57 4.70
C GLY A 404 17.55 -7.78 3.49
N MET A 405 16.34 -8.07 3.04
CA MET A 405 15.62 -7.37 1.96
C MET A 405 15.04 -6.04 2.43
N TYR A 406 15.92 -5.11 2.79
CA TYR A 406 15.60 -3.74 3.18
C TYR A 406 16.72 -2.79 2.77
N CYS A 407 16.44 -1.48 2.78
CA CYS A 407 17.45 -0.42 2.83
C CYS A 407 17.08 0.56 3.94
N GLY A 408 18.01 1.39 4.44
CA GLY A 408 17.66 2.34 5.49
C GLY A 408 18.77 3.27 5.97
N PHE A 409 18.47 3.98 7.05
CA PHE A 409 19.40 4.83 7.79
C PHE A 409 18.99 4.94 9.26
N ILE A 410 19.85 5.53 10.09
CA ILE A 410 19.57 5.94 11.46
C ILE A 410 19.76 7.45 11.61
N THR A 411 19.10 8.05 12.59
CA THR A 411 19.54 9.32 13.18
C THR A 411 20.18 9.01 14.53
N ASP A 412 21.41 9.45 14.76
CA ASP A 412 22.09 9.30 16.06
C ASP A 412 23.12 10.44 16.27
N PRO A 413 22.96 11.34 17.26
CA PRO A 413 21.84 11.47 18.18
C PRO A 413 20.65 12.27 17.60
N LEU A 414 19.47 12.08 18.19
CA LEU A 414 18.27 12.88 18.00
C LEU A 414 18.40 14.26 18.66
N GLY A 415 17.98 15.28 17.92
CA GLY A 415 17.91 16.68 18.35
C GLY A 415 16.70 16.97 19.23
N ARG A 416 16.82 18.01 20.07
CA ARG A 416 15.80 18.41 21.05
C ARG A 416 14.96 19.60 20.56
N GLY A 417 14.14 19.33 19.55
CA GLY A 417 13.28 20.30 18.86
C GLY A 417 11.85 20.41 19.41
N GLY A 418 11.46 19.60 20.39
CA GLY A 418 10.14 19.65 21.03
C GLY A 418 8.99 19.05 20.22
N THR A 419 9.27 18.14 19.27
CA THR A 419 8.25 17.41 18.49
C THR A 419 8.01 16.00 19.06
N CYS A 420 7.05 15.23 18.52
CA CYS A 420 6.83 13.83 18.93
C CYS A 420 8.00 12.86 18.61
N VAL A 421 8.98 13.31 17.81
CA VAL A 421 10.23 12.59 17.51
C VAL A 421 11.33 12.89 18.55
N ASP A 422 11.17 13.95 19.34
CA ASP A 422 12.09 14.32 20.41
C ASP A 422 12.04 13.27 21.54
N PRO A 423 13.18 12.66 21.92
CA PRO A 423 13.21 11.60 22.92
C PRO A 423 12.88 12.08 24.34
N ASP A 424 12.92 13.38 24.61
CA ASP A 424 12.61 13.98 25.90
C ASP A 424 11.14 14.44 26.01
N VAL A 425 10.34 14.34 24.94
CA VAL A 425 8.91 14.73 24.91
C VAL A 425 7.97 13.56 25.25
N LEU A 426 8.21 12.36 24.69
CA LEU A 426 7.38 11.17 24.91
C LEU A 426 8.20 10.06 25.57
N GLN A 427 7.60 9.37 26.55
CA GLN A 427 8.29 8.34 27.33
C GLN A 427 8.81 7.21 26.42
N PRO A 428 10.10 6.84 26.48
CA PRO A 428 10.62 5.68 25.75
C PRO A 428 9.87 4.38 26.06
N MET A 429 9.87 3.46 25.10
CA MET A 429 9.41 2.09 25.27
C MET A 429 10.34 1.34 26.25
N PRO A 430 9.83 0.38 27.04
CA PRO A 430 10.68 -0.42 27.92
C PRO A 430 11.65 -1.27 27.10
N GLY A 431 12.81 -1.60 27.67
CA GLY A 431 13.87 -2.35 26.98
C GLY A 431 14.85 -1.47 26.18
N VAL A 432 14.35 -0.44 25.47
CA VAL A 432 15.14 0.37 24.53
C VAL A 432 16.38 0.99 25.19
N ARG A 433 17.56 0.59 24.72
CA ARG A 433 18.87 0.90 25.31
C ARG A 433 19.39 2.26 24.87
N ASN A 434 19.44 2.52 23.55
CA ASN A 434 19.79 3.86 23.04
C ASN A 434 18.51 4.68 22.84
N LYS A 435 18.32 5.66 23.72
CA LYS A 435 17.18 6.60 23.70
C LYS A 435 17.42 7.83 22.83
N GLU A 436 18.62 8.00 22.27
CA GLU A 436 18.95 9.11 21.38
C GLU A 436 18.96 8.68 19.90
N ARG A 437 18.68 7.41 19.58
CA ARG A 437 18.70 6.90 18.20
C ARG A 437 17.31 6.55 17.69
N SER A 438 17.02 6.91 16.45
CA SER A 438 15.91 6.36 15.67
C SER A 438 16.41 5.59 14.45
N TYR A 439 15.63 4.61 13.99
CA TYR A 439 15.94 3.80 12.80
C TYR A 439 14.85 3.99 11.73
N PHE A 440 15.26 4.06 10.47
CA PHE A 440 14.37 4.26 9.32
C PHE A 440 14.63 3.13 8.31
N HIS A 441 13.76 2.12 8.31
CA HIS A 441 13.91 0.93 7.45
C HIS A 441 12.83 0.93 6.36
N GLY A 442 13.26 0.88 5.09
CA GLY A 442 12.42 0.56 3.95
C GLY A 442 12.47 -0.95 3.72
N LEU A 443 11.56 -1.71 4.32
CA LEU A 443 11.48 -3.16 4.06
C LEU A 443 10.87 -3.39 2.68
N PHE A 444 11.59 -4.10 1.83
CA PHE A 444 11.19 -4.31 0.45
C PHE A 444 10.05 -5.35 0.36
N PRO A 445 8.95 -5.10 -0.39
CA PRO A 445 8.78 -3.99 -1.33
C PRO A 445 7.99 -2.80 -0.78
N ASN A 446 7.41 -2.86 0.43
CA ASN A 446 6.25 -2.01 0.73
C ASN A 446 6.11 -1.39 2.12
N VAL A 447 7.13 -1.39 2.99
CA VAL A 447 7.03 -0.81 4.34
C VAL A 447 8.07 0.27 4.58
N PHE A 448 7.64 1.47 4.95
CA PHE A 448 8.47 2.48 5.61
C PHE A 448 8.28 2.38 7.11
N TRP A 449 9.36 2.05 7.82
CA TRP A 449 9.34 1.80 9.25
C TRP A 449 10.19 2.84 9.97
N PHE A 450 9.49 3.78 10.60
CA PHE A 450 10.05 4.83 11.43
C PHE A 450 10.03 4.32 12.88
N MET A 451 11.21 3.97 13.40
CA MET A 451 11.39 3.43 14.74
C MET A 451 11.97 4.50 15.65
N PHE A 452 11.14 5.07 16.51
CA PHE A 452 11.57 6.03 17.52
C PHE A 452 11.71 5.35 18.90
N PRO A 453 12.51 5.89 19.83
CA PRO A 453 12.65 5.32 21.17
C PRO A 453 11.34 5.15 21.95
N ASN A 454 10.31 5.92 21.61
CA ASN A 454 9.05 6.06 22.34
C ASN A 454 7.82 5.52 21.59
N HIS A 455 7.82 5.52 20.26
CA HIS A 455 6.72 5.07 19.44
C HIS A 455 7.18 4.50 18.09
N VAL A 456 6.27 3.82 17.41
CA VAL A 456 6.51 3.19 16.11
C VAL A 456 5.53 3.74 15.09
N PHE A 457 6.04 4.33 14.01
CA PHE A 457 5.24 4.77 12.88
C PHE A 457 5.57 3.91 11.66
N THR A 458 4.53 3.34 11.03
CA THR A 458 4.66 2.42 9.91
C THR A 458 3.77 2.90 8.77
N VAL A 459 4.34 3.16 7.60
CA VAL A 459 3.58 3.42 6.37
C VAL A 459 3.72 2.21 5.46
N MET A 460 2.59 1.66 5.02
CA MET A 460 2.55 0.63 3.98
C MET A 460 2.16 1.26 2.64
N CYS A 461 2.88 0.92 1.58
CA CYS A 461 2.49 1.24 0.21
C CYS A 461 1.68 0.09 -0.41
N ASN A 462 0.57 0.40 -1.06
CA ASN A 462 -0.25 -0.54 -1.83
C ASN A 462 -0.53 0.07 -3.21
N PRO A 463 0.27 -0.22 -4.26
CA PRO A 463 0.06 0.35 -5.59
C PRO A 463 -1.29 -0.09 -6.16
N GLN A 464 -1.93 0.81 -6.90
CA GLN A 464 -3.22 0.60 -7.57
C GLN A 464 -3.08 0.63 -9.10
N SER A 465 -2.06 1.33 -9.62
CA SER A 465 -1.66 1.37 -11.02
C SER A 465 -0.21 1.85 -11.15
N ALA A 466 0.31 2.00 -12.37
CA ALA A 466 1.61 2.64 -12.59
C ALA A 466 1.67 4.07 -12.02
N GLY A 467 0.55 4.80 -11.95
CA GLY A 467 0.48 6.20 -11.53
C GLY A 467 -0.20 6.50 -10.18
N VAL A 468 -0.70 5.49 -9.47
CA VAL A 468 -1.44 5.67 -8.19
C VAL A 468 -1.00 4.64 -7.16
N THR A 469 -0.74 5.10 -5.94
CA THR A 469 -0.44 4.27 -4.76
C THR A 469 -1.35 4.67 -3.60
N HIS A 470 -1.93 3.69 -2.91
CA HIS A 470 -2.62 3.92 -1.65
C HIS A 470 -1.64 3.69 -0.49
N GLU A 471 -1.46 4.68 0.36
CA GLU A 471 -0.67 4.57 1.58
C GLU A 471 -1.59 4.27 2.77
N ARG A 472 -1.16 3.37 3.67
CA ARG A 472 -1.81 3.12 4.96
C ARG A 472 -0.80 3.37 6.07
N ALA A 473 -1.04 4.40 6.86
CA ALA A 473 -0.16 4.88 7.90
C ALA A 473 -0.68 4.47 9.29
N TYR A 474 0.17 3.83 10.08
CA TYR A 474 -0.15 3.26 11.39
C TYR A 474 0.77 3.82 12.46
N MET A 475 0.19 4.25 13.57
CA MET A 475 0.92 4.67 14.77
C MET A 475 0.69 3.65 15.88
N HIS A 476 1.78 3.11 16.43
CA HIS A 476 1.77 2.17 17.53
C HIS A 476 2.61 2.68 18.70
N PHE A 477 2.16 2.39 19.92
CA PHE A 477 2.88 2.70 21.15
C PHE A 477 2.95 1.45 22.02
N HIS A 478 4.01 1.32 22.82
CA HIS A 478 3.98 0.35 23.92
C HIS A 478 2.96 0.81 24.99
N PRO A 479 2.12 -0.07 25.57
CA PRO A 479 1.08 0.34 26.52
C PRO A 479 1.56 1.12 27.74
N SER A 480 2.79 0.88 28.21
CA SER A 480 3.39 1.66 29.32
C SER A 480 3.91 3.04 28.92
N SER A 481 3.88 3.36 27.62
CA SER A 481 4.49 4.53 26.99
C SER A 481 3.51 5.27 26.08
N MET A 482 2.22 4.94 26.14
CA MET A 482 1.17 5.74 25.51
C MET A 482 1.10 7.12 26.18
N PRO A 483 1.00 8.22 25.41
CA PRO A 483 0.76 9.55 25.95
C PRO A 483 -0.73 9.69 26.35
N ALA A 484 -1.14 10.89 26.78
CA ALA A 484 -2.55 11.14 27.04
C ALA A 484 -3.33 11.20 25.70
N ASP A 485 -4.63 10.91 25.73
CA ASP A 485 -5.49 10.88 24.53
C ASP A 485 -5.44 12.20 23.72
N SER A 486 -5.19 13.33 24.38
CA SER A 486 -5.00 14.65 23.75
C SER A 486 -3.81 14.69 22.80
N ASP A 487 -2.75 13.96 23.12
CA ASP A 487 -1.42 14.07 22.49
C ASP A 487 -1.24 12.99 21.39
N ILE A 488 -2.24 12.11 21.22
CA ILE A 488 -2.36 11.16 20.11
C ILE A 488 -3.00 11.82 18.89
N ASP A 489 -3.80 12.87 19.09
CA ASP A 489 -4.62 13.49 18.04
C ASP A 489 -3.94 14.68 17.34
N GLU A 490 -3.00 15.36 18.02
CA GLU A 490 -2.07 16.32 17.39
C GLU A 490 -1.12 15.63 16.36
#